data_AF-A0AAW8W2M2-F1
#
_entry.id   AF-A0AAW8W2M2-F1
#
_cell.length_a   1.000
_cell.length_b   1.000
_cell.length_c   1.000
_cell.angle_alpha   90.00
_cell.angle_beta   90.00
_cell.angle_gamma   90.00
#
_symmetry.space_group_name_H-M   'P 1'
#
loop_
_entity.id
_entity.type
_entity.pdbx_description
1 polymer ?
#
loop_
_entity_poly.entity_id
_entity_poly.type
_entity_poly.pdbx_seq_one_letter_code
_entity_poly.pdbx_strand_id
1 'polypeptide(L)'
;MFIQIPTDMDEVAMRQLQLKKMGDDRSEDAIIQQAVLDTFQAFLYQIEDGHYDTASWQGNDLIVTDILGHQTATVKPQGQSLIEDFRQSADQTQQYLQDQAIEAAGSR
;
A
#
# COMPACT_ATOMS: atom_id res chain seq x y z
N MET A 1 10.37 7.26 16.39
CA MET A 1 8.98 6.77 16.46
C MET A 1 8.73 6.07 15.14
N PHE A 2 8.67 4.73 15.13
CA PHE A 2 8.23 4.01 13.93
C PHE A 2 6.74 4.32 13.78
N ILE A 3 6.38 4.95 12.68
CA ILE A 3 4.99 5.10 12.31
C ILE A 3 4.56 3.70 11.85
N GLN A 4 3.73 3.03 12.65
CA GLN A 4 3.12 1.76 12.25
C GLN A 4 2.23 2.00 11.04
N ILE A 5 2.35 1.13 10.03
CA ILE A 5 1.45 1.10 8.87
C ILE A 5 0.10 0.57 9.37
N PRO A 6 -1.00 1.31 9.23
CA PRO A 6 -2.32 0.82 9.63
C PRO A 6 -2.69 -0.45 8.88
N THR A 7 -3.05 -1.51 9.61
CA THR A 7 -3.47 -2.79 9.01
C THR A 7 -4.98 -2.99 8.96
N ASP A 8 -5.77 -2.12 9.59
CA ASP A 8 -7.23 -2.18 9.57
C ASP A 8 -7.85 -0.78 9.80
N MET A 9 -9.18 -0.70 9.79
CA MET A 9 -9.92 0.55 9.96
C MET A 9 -9.85 1.14 11.38
N ASP A 10 -9.65 0.32 12.41
CA ASP A 10 -9.48 0.81 13.78
C ASP A 10 -8.11 1.51 13.91
N GLU A 11 -7.06 0.93 13.32
CA GLU A 11 -5.74 1.55 13.24
C GLU A 11 -5.74 2.81 12.38
N VAL A 12 -6.52 2.85 11.28
CA VAL A 12 -6.72 4.07 10.47
C VAL A 12 -7.36 5.18 11.30
N ALA A 13 -8.41 4.89 12.06
CA ALA A 13 -9.06 5.87 12.92
C ALA A 13 -8.09 6.38 14.02
N MET A 14 -7.34 5.48 14.64
CA MET A 14 -6.31 5.82 15.62
C MET A 14 -5.21 6.70 15.02
N ARG A 15 -4.76 6.37 13.81
CA ARG A 15 -3.77 7.15 13.06
C ARG A 15 -4.28 8.55 12.74
N GLN A 16 -5.54 8.67 12.30
CA GLN A 16 -6.16 9.95 12.03
C GLN A 16 -6.24 10.84 13.28
N LEU A 17 -6.63 10.28 14.42
CA LEU A 17 -6.66 10.98 15.70
C LEU A 17 -5.27 11.46 16.13
N GLN A 18 -4.23 10.65 15.93
CA GLN A 18 -2.84 11.01 16.23
C GLN A 18 -2.37 12.18 15.35
N LEU A 19 -2.63 12.11 14.04
CA LEU A 19 -2.28 13.15 13.08
C LEU A 19 -2.98 14.47 13.43
N LYS A 20 -4.28 14.41 13.75
CA LYS A 20 -5.05 15.59 14.13
C LYS A 20 -4.50 16.28 15.38
N LYS A 21 -4.03 15.52 16.37
CA LYS A 21 -3.35 16.08 17.56
C LYS A 21 -2.02 16.78 17.22
N MET A 22 -1.40 16.42 16.11
CA MET A 22 -0.18 17.04 15.59
C MET A 22 -0.45 18.18 14.60
N GLY A 23 -1.72 18.52 14.35
CA GLY A 23 -2.12 19.55 13.40
C GLY A 23 -2.16 19.08 11.93
N ASP A 24 -2.12 17.77 11.69
CA ASP A 24 -2.28 17.15 10.37
C ASP A 24 -3.73 16.64 10.23
N ASP A 25 -4.49 17.25 9.31
CA ASP A 25 -5.92 16.96 9.09
C ASP A 25 -6.15 16.10 7.84
N ARG A 26 -5.20 15.19 7.53
CA ARG A 26 -5.39 14.21 6.44
C ARG A 26 -6.68 13.42 6.59
N SER A 27 -7.34 13.20 5.45
CA SER A 27 -8.56 12.39 5.37
C SER A 27 -8.27 10.92 5.63
N GLU A 28 -9.33 10.18 5.94
CA GLU A 28 -9.29 8.72 6.06
C GLU A 28 -8.75 8.08 4.77
N ASP A 29 -9.26 8.49 3.61
CA ASP A 29 -8.82 8.03 2.29
C ASP A 29 -7.32 8.23 2.09
N ALA A 30 -6.77 9.39 2.49
CA ALA A 30 -5.34 9.66 2.37
C ALA A 30 -4.49 8.76 3.29
N ILE A 31 -5.03 8.40 4.46
CA ILE A 31 -4.37 7.49 5.40
C ILE A 31 -4.41 6.06 4.85
N ILE A 32 -5.56 5.61 4.34
CA ILE A 32 -5.71 4.29 3.71
C ILE A 32 -4.82 4.18 2.47
N GLN A 33 -4.84 5.20 1.61
CA GLN A 33 -4.02 5.24 0.39
C GLN A 33 -2.53 5.10 0.71
N GLN A 34 -2.06 5.77 1.78
CA GLN A 34 -0.69 5.62 2.23
C GLN A 34 -0.44 4.22 2.83
N ALA A 35 -1.38 3.70 3.63
CA ALA A 35 -1.26 2.38 4.25
C ALA A 35 -1.16 1.26 3.20
N VAL A 36 -1.99 1.30 2.16
CA VAL A 36 -1.97 0.36 1.03
C VAL A 36 -0.63 0.42 0.30
N LEU A 37 -0.12 1.61 0.01
CA LEU A 37 1.18 1.80 -0.65
C LEU A 37 2.33 1.27 0.20
N ASP A 38 2.38 1.66 1.48
CA ASP A 38 3.44 1.27 2.40
C ASP A 38 3.44 -0.25 2.63
N THR A 39 2.25 -0.86 2.74
CA THR A 39 2.09 -2.31 2.89
C THR A 39 2.62 -3.05 1.65
N PHE A 40 2.19 -2.64 0.45
CA PHE A 40 2.64 -3.28 -0.79
C PHE A 40 4.16 -3.13 -0.98
N GLN A 41 4.68 -1.93 -0.69
CA GLN A 41 6.12 -1.68 -0.74
C GLN A 41 6.91 -2.53 0.26
N ALA A 42 6.38 -2.74 1.47
CA ALA A 42 6.99 -3.59 2.47
C ALA A 42 7.05 -5.07 2.02
N PHE A 43 6.00 -5.55 1.33
CA PHE A 43 6.03 -6.89 0.74
C PHE A 43 7.08 -7.03 -0.35
N LEU A 44 7.20 -6.06 -1.25
CA LEU A 44 8.27 -6.05 -2.25
C LEU A 44 9.64 -6.16 -1.56
N TYR A 45 9.89 -5.36 -0.51
CA TYR A 45 11.16 -5.41 0.22
C TYR A 45 11.45 -6.77 0.85
N GLN A 46 10.43 -7.37 1.44
CA GLN A 46 10.56 -8.66 2.08
C GLN A 46 10.85 -9.76 1.06
N ILE A 47 10.18 -9.75 -0.09
CA ILE A 47 10.34 -10.76 -1.15
C ILE A 47 11.69 -10.63 -1.83
N GLU A 48 12.11 -9.39 -2.06
CA GLU A 48 13.35 -9.06 -2.75
C GLU A 48 14.60 -9.15 -1.87
N ASP A 49 14.43 -9.22 -0.54
CA ASP A 49 15.52 -9.07 0.42
C ASP A 49 16.33 -7.77 0.17
N GLY A 50 15.62 -6.69 -0.13
CA GLY A 50 16.23 -5.44 -0.57
C GLY A 50 15.23 -4.40 -1.10
N HIS A 51 15.76 -3.25 -1.53
CA HIS A 51 14.98 -2.19 -2.18
C HIS A 51 15.32 -2.17 -3.66
N TYR A 52 14.82 -3.13 -4.45
CA TYR A 52 15.00 -3.12 -5.91
C TYR A 52 13.79 -2.50 -6.61
N ASP A 53 12.61 -2.70 -6.06
CA ASP A 53 11.37 -2.19 -6.60
C ASP A 53 10.76 -1.06 -5.79
N THR A 54 10.21 -0.09 -6.52
CA THR A 54 9.43 1.00 -5.96
C THR A 54 7.99 0.93 -6.46
N ALA A 55 7.06 0.85 -5.52
CA ALA A 55 5.65 1.01 -5.77
C ALA A 55 5.26 2.49 -5.78
N SER A 56 4.33 2.89 -6.64
CA SER A 56 3.74 4.23 -6.62
C SER A 56 2.33 4.23 -7.20
N TRP A 57 1.53 5.24 -6.85
CA TRP A 57 0.19 5.39 -7.38
C TRP A 57 0.20 5.95 -8.81
N GLN A 58 -0.57 5.32 -9.70
CA GLN A 58 -0.92 5.86 -11.01
C GLN A 58 -2.45 5.84 -11.16
N GLY A 59 -3.07 6.96 -10.82
CA GLY A 59 -4.53 7.03 -10.73
C GLY A 59 -5.04 6.16 -9.58
N ASN A 60 -5.75 5.08 -9.91
CA ASN A 60 -6.36 4.16 -8.95
C ASN A 60 -5.59 2.85 -8.79
N ASP A 61 -4.50 2.71 -9.54
CA ASP A 61 -3.67 1.52 -9.61
C ASP A 61 -2.34 1.78 -8.91
N LEU A 62 -1.70 0.73 -8.42
CA LEU A 62 -0.28 0.77 -8.06
C LEU A 62 0.55 0.31 -9.25
N ILE A 63 1.62 1.04 -9.56
CA ILE A 63 2.63 0.62 -10.52
C ILE A 63 3.92 0.28 -9.78
N VAL A 64 4.66 -0.68 -10.32
CA VAL A 64 5.99 -1.04 -9.82
C VAL A 64 7.02 -0.60 -10.83
N THR A 65 8.06 0.09 -10.37
CA THR A 65 9.24 0.44 -11.17
C THR A 65 10.50 -0.18 -10.58
N ASP A 66 11.34 -0.78 -11.43
CA ASP A 66 12.64 -1.32 -11.04
C ASP A 66 13.69 -0.22 -10.77
N ILE A 67 14.88 -0.62 -10.33
CA ILE A 67 16.03 0.27 -10.12
C ILE A 67 16.48 1.06 -11.36
N LEU A 68 16.08 0.64 -12.56
CA LEU A 68 16.37 1.31 -13.83
C LEU A 68 15.27 2.30 -14.22
N GLY A 69 14.17 2.36 -13.46
CA GLY A 69 13.02 3.21 -13.72
C GLY A 69 12.03 2.63 -14.74
N HIS A 70 12.14 1.34 -15.07
CA HIS A 70 11.18 0.68 -15.95
C HIS A 70 9.97 0.21 -15.15
N GLN A 71 8.76 0.49 -15.67
CA GLN A 71 7.54 -0.07 -15.10
C GLN A 71 7.48 -1.58 -15.41
N THR A 72 7.50 -2.41 -14.37
CA THR A 72 7.53 -3.87 -14.47
C THR A 72 6.18 -4.52 -14.16
N ALA A 73 5.34 -3.87 -13.34
CA ALA A 73 4.03 -4.38 -12.99
C ALA A 73 2.99 -3.27 -12.77
N THR A 74 1.71 -3.65 -12.81
CA THR A 74 0.57 -2.82 -12.45
C THR A 74 -0.42 -3.65 -11.65
N VAL A 75 -0.74 -3.19 -10.45
CA VAL A 75 -1.70 -3.80 -9.53
C VAL A 75 -2.98 -2.99 -9.55
N LYS A 76 -4.08 -3.65 -9.92
CA LYS A 76 -5.40 -3.05 -10.05
C LYS A 76 -6.24 -3.35 -8.81
N PRO A 77 -7.25 -2.53 -8.50
CA PRO A 77 -8.24 -2.89 -7.48
C PRO A 77 -9.00 -4.17 -7.86
N GLN A 78 -9.43 -4.92 -6.84
CA GLN A 78 -10.38 -6.03 -7.02
C GLN A 78 -11.81 -5.51 -7.20
N GLY A 79 -12.13 -4.38 -6.56
CA GLY A 79 -13.40 -3.69 -6.67
C GLY A 79 -13.29 -2.35 -7.39
N GLN A 80 -13.78 -1.29 -6.74
CA GLN A 80 -13.80 0.05 -7.32
C GLN A 80 -12.46 0.78 -7.17
N SER A 81 -11.78 0.58 -6.04
CA SER A 81 -10.47 1.14 -5.74
C SER A 81 -9.82 0.33 -4.62
N LEU A 82 -8.50 0.37 -4.54
CA LEU A 82 -7.77 -0.30 -3.45
C LEU A 82 -8.11 0.31 -2.08
N ILE A 83 -8.57 1.57 -2.04
CA ILE A 83 -9.08 2.21 -0.82
C ILE A 83 -10.40 1.57 -0.39
N GLU A 84 -11.34 1.38 -1.32
CA GLU A 84 -12.62 0.71 -1.03
C GLU A 84 -12.43 -0.77 -0.69
N ASP A 85 -11.51 -1.45 -1.39
CA ASP A 85 -11.16 -2.84 -1.11
C ASP A 85 -10.64 -2.97 0.35
N PHE A 86 -9.76 -2.05 0.78
CA PHE A 86 -9.25 -2.00 2.14
C PHE A 86 -10.35 -1.73 3.17
N ARG A 87 -11.26 -0.78 2.89
CA ARG A 87 -12.42 -0.49 3.76
C ARG A 87 -13.31 -1.70 3.93
N GLN A 88 -13.56 -2.43 2.84
CA GLN A 88 -14.41 -3.61 2.85
C GLN A 88 -13.76 -4.77 3.61
N SER A 89 -12.47 -5.01 3.37
CA SER A 89 -11.68 -6.00 4.09
C SER A 89 -10.19 -5.72 3.95
N ALA A 90 -9.61 -5.16 5.01
CA ALA A 90 -8.17 -4.90 5.07
C ALA A 90 -7.37 -6.21 4.99
N ASP A 91 -7.80 -7.28 5.65
CA ASP A 91 -7.15 -8.59 5.59
C ASP A 91 -7.10 -9.16 4.18
N GLN A 92 -8.21 -9.14 3.44
CA GLN A 92 -8.25 -9.63 2.05
C GLN A 92 -7.41 -8.76 1.13
N THR A 93 -7.42 -7.44 1.36
CA THR A 93 -6.59 -6.50 0.59
C THR A 93 -5.12 -6.77 0.83
N GLN A 94 -4.69 -7.01 2.08
CA GLN A 94 -3.31 -7.33 2.40
C GLN A 94 -2.86 -8.66 1.75
N GLN A 95 -3.68 -9.71 1.82
CA GLN A 95 -3.39 -10.98 1.15
C GLN A 95 -3.22 -10.79 -0.36
N TYR A 96 -4.13 -10.02 -0.98
CA TYR A 96 -4.04 -9.69 -2.40
C TYR A 96 -2.79 -8.90 -2.76
N LEU A 97 -2.44 -7.87 -1.98
CA LEU A 97 -1.23 -7.08 -2.20
C LEU A 97 0.02 -7.95 -2.07
N GLN A 98 0.03 -8.92 -1.14
CA GLN A 98 1.12 -9.88 -1.00
C GLN A 98 1.26 -10.76 -2.25
N ASP A 99 0.16 -11.35 -2.73
CA ASP A 99 0.15 -12.18 -3.93
C ASP A 99 0.64 -11.40 -5.15
N GLN A 100 0.16 -10.16 -5.32
CA GLN A 100 0.58 -9.27 -6.40
C GLN A 100 2.06 -8.86 -6.28
N ALA A 101 2.60 -8.72 -5.07
CA ALA A 101 4.02 -8.43 -4.87
C ALA A 101 4.88 -9.64 -5.26
N ILE A 102 4.44 -10.86 -4.95
CA ILE A 102 5.10 -12.10 -5.37
C ILE A 102 5.13 -12.19 -6.89
N GLU A 103 4.00 -11.92 -7.55
CA GLU A 103 3.93 -11.90 -9.02
C GLU A 103 4.83 -10.82 -9.63
N ALA A 104 4.82 -9.60 -9.08
CA ALA A 104 5.63 -8.48 -9.57
C ALA A 104 7.14 -8.74 -9.45
N ALA A 105 7.58 -9.27 -8.32
CA ALA A 105 9.00 -9.59 -8.08
C ALA A 105 9.45 -10.85 -8.84
N GLY A 106 8.56 -11.83 -9.00
CA GLY A 106 8.85 -13.12 -9.64
C GLY A 106 8.77 -13.14 -11.17
N SER A 107 8.16 -12.13 -11.80
CA SER A 107 7.99 -12.06 -13.27
C SER A 107 9.25 -11.61 -14.03
N ARG A 108 10.45 -11.83 -13.44
CA ARG A 108 11.74 -11.31 -13.90
C ARG A 108 12.66 -12.41 -14.41
#